data_AF-A0A9E5MYI0-F1
#
_entry.id   AF-A0A9E5MYI0-F1
#
_cell.length_a   1.000
_cell.length_b   1.000
_cell.length_c   1.000
_cell.angle_alpha   90.00
_cell.angle_beta   90.00
_cell.angle_gamma   90.00
#
_symmetry.space_group_name_H-M   'P 1'
#
loop_
_entity.id
_entity.type
_entity.pdbx_description
1 polymer ?
#
loop_
_entity_poly.entity_id
_entity_poly.type
_entity_poly.pdbx_seq_one_letter_code
_entity_poly.pdbx_strand_id
1 'polypeptide(L)'
;MSLFDNNLYRWRETYFVFFEQAKQPTAQQVKEALQQVNQTLELEELKADDQGRFVSVTVMAPDAYAAIDIGLVTGEEVVEQLETLPAELKEGAIDDAERAKVRNLSGCDARLDLLHFEMMIEFDDDDEEALGGFDPGALLAVMEALTELVNGIGVDPAAATVM
;
A
#
# COMPACT_ATOMS: atom_id res chain seq x y z
N MET A 1 -2.17 9.04 -16.26
CA MET A 1 -2.31 10.32 -15.51
C MET A 1 -2.26 9.98 -14.03
N SER A 2 -1.81 10.89 -13.17
CA SER A 2 -1.80 10.63 -11.72
C SER A 2 -3.24 10.55 -11.19
N LEU A 3 -3.53 9.66 -10.24
CA LEU A 3 -4.84 9.63 -9.56
C LEU A 3 -5.13 10.96 -8.84
N PHE A 4 -4.09 11.67 -8.43
CA PHE A 4 -4.22 13.01 -7.83
C PHE A 4 -4.81 14.06 -8.79
N ASP A 5 -4.64 13.90 -10.10
CA ASP A 5 -5.18 14.81 -11.11
C ASP A 5 -6.59 14.39 -11.58
N ASN A 6 -7.10 13.28 -11.07
CA ASN A 6 -8.41 12.74 -11.43
C ASN A 6 -9.45 13.15 -10.39
N ASN A 7 -10.35 14.08 -10.74
CA ASN A 7 -11.41 14.56 -9.84
C ASN A 7 -12.39 13.47 -9.39
N LEU A 8 -12.40 12.32 -10.07
CA LEU A 8 -13.19 11.15 -9.66
C LEU A 8 -12.56 10.39 -8.49
N TYR A 9 -11.32 10.71 -8.08
CA TYR A 9 -10.62 10.02 -7.01
C TYR A 9 -10.16 11.00 -5.95
N ARG A 10 -10.38 10.62 -4.69
CA ARG A 10 -9.94 11.40 -3.53
C ARG A 10 -8.98 10.58 -2.70
N TRP A 11 -7.77 11.11 -2.49
CA TRP A 11 -6.81 10.52 -1.56
C TRP A 11 -7.41 10.45 -0.15
N ARG A 12 -7.28 9.29 0.49
CA ARG A 12 -7.78 9.02 1.84
C ARG A 12 -6.65 8.78 2.83
N GLU A 13 -5.74 7.88 2.49
CA GLU A 13 -4.72 7.40 3.42
C GLU A 13 -3.54 6.77 2.67
N THR A 14 -2.47 6.50 3.40
CA THR A 14 -1.26 5.89 2.88
C THR A 14 -0.76 4.82 3.85
N TYR A 15 -0.53 3.62 3.33
CA TYR A 15 0.09 2.51 4.05
C TYR A 15 1.49 2.27 3.52
N PHE A 16 2.33 1.63 4.34
CA PHE A 16 3.68 1.28 3.95
C PHE A 16 3.92 -0.22 4.07
N VAL A 17 4.70 -0.79 3.14
CA VAL A 17 5.27 -2.13 3.29
C VAL A 17 6.78 -2.00 3.29
N PHE A 18 7.42 -2.18 4.44
CA PHE A 18 8.89 -2.12 4.58
C PHE A 18 9.51 -3.50 4.33
N PHE A 19 10.63 -3.53 3.61
CA PHE A 19 11.34 -4.76 3.30
C PHE A 19 12.81 -4.50 2.96
N GLU A 20 13.58 -5.57 2.81
CA GLU A 20 14.96 -5.53 2.33
C GLU A 20 14.97 -5.38 0.80
N GLN A 21 15.69 -4.40 0.25
CA GLN A 21 15.83 -4.12 -1.18
C GLN A 21 16.30 -5.34 -1.97
N ALA A 22 17.09 -6.23 -1.36
CA ALA A 22 17.49 -7.50 -1.95
C ALA A 22 16.32 -8.43 -2.30
N LYS A 23 15.15 -8.21 -1.69
CA LYS A 23 13.88 -8.93 -1.92
C LYS A 23 12.93 -8.18 -2.87
N GLN A 24 13.39 -7.10 -3.51
CA GLN A 24 12.57 -6.34 -4.46
C GLN A 24 12.00 -7.28 -5.54
N PRO A 25 10.66 -7.37 -5.66
CA PRO A 25 10.03 -8.28 -6.60
C PRO A 25 10.14 -7.77 -8.04
N THR A 26 9.99 -8.68 -8.99
CA THR A 26 9.77 -8.31 -10.39
C THR A 26 8.36 -7.76 -10.59
N ALA A 27 8.17 -6.93 -11.62
CA ALA A 27 6.83 -6.43 -11.96
C ALA A 27 5.85 -7.58 -12.26
N GLN A 28 6.35 -8.69 -12.82
CA GLN A 28 5.55 -9.88 -13.08
C GLN A 28 5.11 -10.58 -11.79
N GLN A 29 6.00 -10.72 -10.79
CA GLN A 29 5.63 -11.27 -9.49
C GLN A 29 4.59 -10.42 -8.76
N VAL A 30 4.71 -9.09 -8.82
CA VAL A 30 3.71 -8.17 -8.26
C VAL A 30 2.37 -8.36 -8.95
N LYS A 31 2.35 -8.40 -10.29
CA LYS A 31 1.13 -8.67 -11.05
C LYS A 31 0.46 -9.98 -10.64
N GLU A 32 1.23 -11.06 -10.53
CA GLU A 32 0.71 -12.38 -10.13
C GLU A 32 0.16 -12.37 -8.71
N ALA A 33 0.84 -11.74 -7.76
CA ALA A 33 0.37 -11.61 -6.38
C ALA A 33 -0.95 -10.84 -6.30
N LEU A 34 -1.04 -9.68 -6.97
CA LEU A 34 -2.25 -8.85 -6.97
C LEU A 34 -3.44 -9.56 -7.65
N GLN A 35 -3.19 -10.31 -8.73
CA GLN A 35 -4.24 -11.10 -9.39
C GLN A 35 -4.76 -12.27 -8.54
N GLN A 36 -3.96 -12.76 -7.58
CA GLN A 36 -4.41 -13.78 -6.62
C GLN A 36 -5.31 -13.20 -5.52
N VAL A 37 -5.13 -11.92 -5.17
CA VAL A 37 -5.99 -11.23 -4.20
C VAL A 37 -7.42 -11.19 -4.69
N ASN A 38 -7.62 -10.67 -5.90
CA ASN A 38 -8.93 -10.65 -6.55
C ASN A 38 -8.76 -10.50 -8.07
N GLN A 39 -9.44 -11.37 -8.83
CA GLN A 39 -9.39 -11.37 -10.29
C GLN A 39 -10.07 -10.15 -10.92
N THR A 40 -10.88 -9.40 -10.16
CA THR A 40 -11.52 -8.16 -10.63
C THR A 40 -10.64 -6.92 -10.47
N LEU A 41 -9.48 -7.03 -9.81
CA LEU A 41 -8.51 -5.93 -9.76
C LEU A 41 -7.91 -5.69 -11.14
N GLU A 42 -8.01 -4.46 -11.60
CA GLU A 42 -7.38 -4.03 -12.85
C GLU A 42 -6.05 -3.35 -12.53
N LEU A 43 -5.00 -3.72 -13.26
CA LEU A 43 -3.67 -3.17 -13.06
C LEU A 43 -3.33 -2.22 -14.20
N GLU A 44 -3.19 -0.95 -13.88
CA GLU A 44 -2.81 0.12 -14.79
C GLU A 44 -1.38 0.58 -14.52
N GLU A 45 -0.70 1.09 -15.54
CA GLU A 45 0.61 1.75 -15.41
C GLU A 45 1.67 0.93 -14.66
N LEU A 46 1.63 -0.42 -14.78
CA LEU A 46 2.65 -1.30 -14.20
C LEU A 46 4.02 -1.00 -14.83
N LYS A 47 4.92 -0.45 -14.02
CA LYS A 47 6.27 -0.04 -14.42
C LYS A 47 7.33 -0.94 -13.79
N ALA A 48 8.35 -1.18 -14.58
CA ALA A 48 9.55 -1.89 -14.18
C ALA A 48 10.80 -1.08 -14.54
N ASP A 49 11.89 -1.32 -13.82
CA ASP A 49 13.20 -0.80 -14.20
C ASP A 49 13.82 -1.58 -15.37
N ASP A 50 15.02 -1.18 -15.82
CA ASP A 50 15.74 -1.83 -16.91
C ASP A 50 16.08 -3.31 -16.64
N GLN A 51 15.99 -3.75 -15.38
CA GLN A 51 16.23 -5.13 -14.95
C GLN A 51 14.93 -5.91 -14.74
N GLY A 52 13.77 -5.32 -15.03
CA GLY A 52 12.45 -5.93 -14.88
C GLY A 52 11.92 -5.92 -13.44
N ARG A 53 12.59 -5.23 -12.51
CA ARG A 53 12.12 -5.10 -11.12
C ARG A 53 11.02 -4.09 -11.01
N PHE A 54 10.08 -4.34 -10.10
CA PHE A 54 8.93 -3.48 -9.88
C PHE A 54 9.34 -2.06 -9.47
N VAL A 55 8.66 -1.05 -10.03
CA VAL A 55 8.82 0.36 -9.67
C VAL A 55 7.51 0.96 -9.19
N SER A 56 6.41 0.79 -9.94
CA SER A 56 5.10 1.29 -9.55
C SER A 56 3.97 0.54 -10.27
N VAL A 57 2.76 0.60 -9.73
CA VAL A 57 1.52 0.17 -10.39
C VAL A 57 0.34 0.90 -9.78
N THR A 58 -0.67 1.16 -10.58
CA THR A 58 -1.97 1.62 -10.09
C THR A 58 -2.95 0.45 -10.12
N VAL A 59 -3.53 0.12 -8.97
CA VAL A 59 -4.53 -0.95 -8.81
C VAL A 59 -5.91 -0.33 -8.76
N MET A 60 -6.76 -0.66 -9.72
CA MET A 60 -8.15 -0.23 -9.74
C MET A 60 -9.01 -1.32 -9.12
N ALA A 61 -9.78 -0.96 -8.10
CA ALA A 61 -10.69 -1.85 -7.38
C ALA A 61 -12.13 -1.31 -7.54
N PRO A 62 -12.74 -1.47 -8.73
CA PRO A 62 -14.06 -0.89 -9.02
C PRO A 62 -15.15 -1.43 -8.08
N ASP A 63 -15.07 -2.70 -7.70
CA ASP A 63 -16.03 -3.33 -6.76
C ASP A 63 -15.97 -2.73 -5.35
N ALA A 64 -14.83 -2.14 -4.98
CA ALA A 64 -14.60 -1.46 -3.71
C ALA A 64 -14.67 0.07 -3.85
N TYR A 65 -15.06 0.58 -5.02
CA TYR A 65 -15.04 2.01 -5.35
C TYR A 65 -13.71 2.68 -4.99
N ALA A 66 -12.60 1.99 -5.26
CA ALA A 66 -11.28 2.42 -4.82
C ALA A 66 -10.22 2.29 -5.92
N ALA A 67 -9.12 3.00 -5.73
CA ALA A 67 -7.88 2.80 -6.46
C ALA A 67 -6.70 2.93 -5.50
N ILE A 68 -5.63 2.18 -5.77
CA ILE A 68 -4.44 2.15 -4.91
C ILE A 68 -3.24 2.41 -5.80
N ASP A 69 -2.55 3.52 -5.59
CA ASP A 69 -1.30 3.80 -6.29
C ASP A 69 -0.13 3.27 -5.45
N ILE A 70 0.67 2.39 -6.04
CA ILE A 70 1.76 1.70 -5.35
C ILE A 70 3.07 2.14 -5.96
N GLY A 71 3.96 2.69 -5.14
CA GLY A 71 5.28 3.16 -5.55
C GLY A 71 6.40 2.57 -4.71
N LEU A 72 7.51 2.20 -5.35
CA LEU A 72 8.72 1.81 -4.67
C LEU A 72 9.54 3.04 -4.26
N VAL A 73 9.93 3.09 -2.98
CA VAL A 73 10.89 4.03 -2.43
C VAL A 73 12.08 3.24 -1.86
N THR A 74 13.30 3.67 -2.18
CA THR A 74 14.53 3.02 -1.72
C THR A 74 15.58 4.05 -1.34
N GLY A 75 16.55 3.64 -0.52
CA GLY A 75 17.70 4.46 -0.18
C GLY A 75 17.52 5.29 1.09
N GLU A 76 18.18 6.43 1.15
CA GLU A 76 18.35 7.24 2.37
C GLU A 76 17.01 7.67 2.98
N GLU A 77 16.01 7.98 2.16
CA GLU A 77 14.66 8.36 2.64
C GLU A 77 14.02 7.28 3.52
N VAL A 78 14.19 6.00 3.16
CA VAL A 78 13.63 4.88 3.93
C VAL A 78 14.38 4.73 5.24
N VAL A 79 15.70 4.85 5.20
CA VAL A 79 16.56 4.72 6.39
C VAL A 79 16.26 5.82 7.40
N GLU A 80 16.14 7.07 6.95
CA GLU A 80 15.79 8.22 7.81
C GLU A 80 14.42 8.03 8.48
N GLN A 81 13.41 7.59 7.73
CA GLN A 81 12.07 7.33 8.29
C GLN A 81 12.11 6.22 9.35
N LEU A 82 12.95 5.20 9.13
CA LEU A 82 13.11 4.08 10.06
C LEU A 82 13.88 4.45 11.33
N GLU A 83 14.46 5.64 11.45
CA GLU A 83 15.09 6.10 12.70
C GLU A 83 14.04 6.47 13.76
N THR A 84 12.91 7.05 13.34
CA THR A 84 11.86 7.56 14.25
C THR A 84 10.67 6.61 14.33
N LEU A 85 10.27 6.03 13.20
CA LEU A 85 9.05 5.24 13.09
C LEU A 85 8.96 4.05 14.08
N PRO A 86 10.03 3.25 14.32
CA PRO A 86 9.95 2.15 15.27
C PRO A 86 9.72 2.59 16.73
N ALA A 87 10.04 3.84 17.09
CA ALA A 87 9.75 4.36 18.42
C ALA A 87 8.25 4.63 18.57
N GLU A 88 7.62 5.20 17.54
CA GLU A 88 6.18 5.48 17.49
C GLU A 88 5.38 4.17 17.48
N LEU A 89 5.77 3.21 16.65
CA LEU A 89 5.10 1.91 16.54
C LEU A 89 5.22 1.04 17.80
N LYS A 90 6.28 1.24 18.62
CA LYS A 90 6.42 0.52 19.90
C LYS A 90 5.34 0.89 20.90
N GLU A 91 4.82 2.11 20.84
CA GLU A 91 3.73 2.54 21.74
C GLU A 91 2.39 1.90 21.36
N GLY A 92 2.19 1.64 20.06
CA GLY A 92 1.01 0.94 19.52
C GLY A 92 1.08 -0.58 19.57
N ALA A 93 2.29 -1.18 19.60
CA ALA A 93 2.47 -2.63 19.58
C ALA A 93 1.98 -3.31 20.88
N ILE A 94 0.85 -4.00 20.79
CA ILE A 94 0.16 -4.60 21.93
C ILE A 94 0.73 -5.99 22.28
N ASP A 95 1.26 -6.74 21.32
CA ASP A 95 1.77 -8.11 21.55
C ASP A 95 3.26 -8.33 21.20
N ASP A 96 3.77 -9.52 21.54
CA ASP A 96 5.18 -9.86 21.33
C ASP A 96 5.54 -10.08 19.85
N ALA A 97 4.56 -10.44 19.01
CA ALA A 97 4.74 -10.64 17.58
C ALA A 97 4.87 -9.30 16.85
N GLU A 98 4.00 -8.34 17.16
CA GLU A 98 4.08 -6.96 16.68
C GLU A 98 5.38 -6.30 17.15
N ARG A 99 5.74 -6.46 18.43
CA ARG A 99 7.03 -5.97 18.94
C ARG A 99 8.22 -6.61 18.22
N ALA A 100 8.11 -7.84 17.74
CA ALA A 100 9.13 -8.48 16.93
C ALA A 100 9.23 -7.86 15.53
N LYS A 101 8.09 -7.61 14.87
CA LYS A 101 8.03 -6.88 13.60
C LYS A 101 8.68 -5.50 13.73
N VAL A 102 8.34 -4.73 14.76
CA VAL A 102 8.92 -3.39 14.99
C VAL A 102 10.45 -3.44 15.17
N ARG A 103 11.02 -4.50 15.76
CA ARG A 103 12.48 -4.67 15.83
C ARG A 103 13.09 -4.98 14.47
N ASN A 104 12.39 -5.77 13.65
CA ASN A 104 12.86 -6.19 12.34
C ASN A 104 12.84 -5.06 11.30
N LEU A 105 12.07 -3.99 11.53
CA LEU A 105 12.08 -2.80 10.69
C LEU A 105 13.49 -2.20 10.52
N SER A 106 14.37 -2.32 11.53
CA SER A 106 15.75 -1.83 11.45
C SER A 106 16.61 -2.49 10.36
N GLY A 107 16.19 -3.63 9.82
CA GLY A 107 16.86 -4.31 8.72
C GLY A 107 16.33 -3.93 7.33
N CYS A 108 15.29 -3.10 7.24
CA CYS A 108 14.68 -2.72 5.96
C CYS A 108 15.37 -1.48 5.36
N ASP A 109 15.52 -1.45 4.04
CA ASP A 109 16.13 -0.36 3.25
C ASP A 109 15.31 -0.02 1.98
N ALA A 110 14.13 -0.63 1.86
CA ALA A 110 13.13 -0.34 0.85
C ALA A 110 11.72 -0.28 1.49
N ARG A 111 10.83 0.51 0.88
CA ARG A 111 9.40 0.52 1.22
C ARG A 111 8.54 0.64 -0.04
N LEU A 112 7.35 0.06 0.03
CA LEU A 112 6.27 0.36 -0.91
C LEU A 112 5.31 1.35 -0.26
N ASP A 113 5.01 2.44 -0.95
CA ASP A 113 4.00 3.42 -0.56
C ASP A 113 2.69 3.02 -1.24
N LEU A 114 1.68 2.68 -0.46
CA LEU A 114 0.34 2.30 -0.94
C LEU A 114 -0.61 3.47 -0.65
N LEU A 115 -0.85 4.29 -1.67
CA LEU A 115 -1.73 5.44 -1.57
C LEU A 115 -3.15 5.02 -1.94
N HIS A 116 -4.06 5.06 -0.98
CA HIS A 116 -5.45 4.69 -1.19
C HIS A 116 -6.28 5.91 -1.60
N PHE A 117 -7.01 5.74 -2.70
CA PHE A 117 -7.94 6.69 -3.25
C PHE A 117 -9.34 6.08 -3.28
N GLU A 118 -10.31 6.85 -2.84
CA GLU A 118 -11.72 6.49 -2.97
C GLU A 118 -12.32 7.17 -4.20
N MET A 119 -13.19 6.46 -4.91
CA MET A 119 -13.93 6.99 -6.05
C MET A 119 -15.07 7.88 -5.55
N MET A 120 -15.08 9.13 -6.01
CA MET A 120 -16.15 10.07 -5.81
C MET A 120 -17.28 9.76 -6.80
N ILE A 121 -18.38 9.20 -6.31
CA ILE A 121 -19.62 9.07 -7.08
C ILE A 121 -20.39 10.38 -6.90
N GLU A 122 -20.57 11.15 -7.98
CA GLU A 122 -21.52 12.27 -8.00
C GLU A 122 -22.93 11.69 -8.03
N PHE A 123 -23.68 11.83 -6.93
CA PHE A 123 -25.12 11.59 -6.92
C PHE A 123 -25.84 12.93 -7.14
N ASP A 124 -26.92 12.92 -7.93
CA ASP A 124 -27.86 14.03 -8.04
C ASP A 124 -28.46 14.32 -6.64
N ASP A 125 -28.62 15.59 -6.29
CA ASP A 125 -28.86 16.16 -4.93
C ASP A 125 -30.06 15.61 -4.11
N ASP A 126 -30.76 14.56 -4.53
CA ASP A 126 -32.00 14.07 -3.91
C ASP A 126 -31.87 12.78 -3.06
N ASP A 127 -30.73 12.07 -3.06
CA ASP A 127 -30.51 10.88 -2.23
C ASP A 127 -29.42 11.11 -1.16
N GLU A 128 -29.86 11.51 0.04
CA GLU A 128 -29.03 11.84 1.23
C GLU A 128 -28.32 10.62 1.89
N GLU A 129 -28.26 9.47 1.22
CA GLU A 129 -27.52 8.29 1.66
C GLU A 129 -26.37 8.01 0.68
N ALA A 130 -25.26 8.72 0.88
CA ALA A 130 -24.02 8.52 0.12
C ALA A 130 -23.56 7.04 0.20
N LEU A 131 -23.89 6.25 -0.82
CA LEU A 131 -23.45 4.86 -1.00
C LEU A 131 -22.07 4.78 -1.67
N GLY A 132 -21.14 5.62 -1.22
CA GLY A 132 -19.70 5.41 -1.38
C GLY A 132 -19.17 5.05 0.00
N GLY A 133 -19.39 3.81 0.42
CA GLY A 133 -18.85 3.33 1.68
C GLY A 133 -17.37 3.09 1.49
N PHE A 134 -16.53 3.88 2.15
CA PHE A 134 -15.11 3.62 2.27
C PHE A 134 -14.87 2.16 2.67
N ASP A 135 -14.37 1.35 1.74
CA ASP A 135 -14.04 -0.05 1.94
C ASP A 135 -12.52 -0.22 1.95
N PRO A 136 -11.88 -0.25 3.14
CA PRO A 136 -10.44 -0.49 3.23
C PRO A 136 -10.08 -1.95 2.93
N GLY A 137 -11.05 -2.84 2.70
CA GLY A 137 -10.81 -4.26 2.46
C GLY A 137 -9.92 -4.53 1.26
N ALA A 138 -10.11 -3.78 0.17
CA ALA A 138 -9.26 -3.90 -1.02
C ALA A 138 -7.81 -3.49 -0.72
N LEU A 139 -7.62 -2.39 0.00
CA LEU A 139 -6.30 -1.91 0.42
C LEU A 139 -5.59 -2.90 1.32
N LEU A 140 -6.27 -3.38 2.36
CA LEU A 140 -5.70 -4.32 3.32
C LEU A 140 -5.31 -5.64 2.65
N ALA A 141 -6.14 -6.16 1.75
CA ALA A 141 -5.84 -7.39 1.01
C ALA A 141 -4.65 -7.21 0.05
N VAL A 142 -4.56 -6.06 -0.62
CA VAL A 142 -3.40 -5.71 -1.48
C VAL A 142 -2.12 -5.59 -0.64
N MET A 143 -2.19 -4.91 0.50
CA MET A 143 -1.06 -4.74 1.39
C MET A 143 -0.58 -6.09 1.95
N GLU A 144 -1.49 -6.95 2.38
CA GLU A 144 -1.16 -8.30 2.88
C GLU A 144 -0.42 -9.12 1.81
N ALA A 145 -0.95 -9.16 0.58
CA ALA A 145 -0.31 -9.89 -0.52
C ALA A 145 1.09 -9.35 -0.86
N LEU A 146 1.29 -8.03 -0.83
CA LEU A 146 2.61 -7.45 -1.06
C LEU A 146 3.57 -7.73 0.09
N THR A 147 3.08 -7.67 1.33
CA THR A 147 3.85 -7.98 2.53
C THR A 147 4.34 -9.42 2.50
N GLU A 148 3.48 -10.36 2.12
CA GLU A 148 3.87 -11.77 1.93
C GLU A 148 4.86 -11.95 0.78
N LEU A 149 4.63 -11.29 -0.36
CA LEU A 149 5.48 -11.41 -1.55
C LEU A 149 6.92 -11.00 -1.27
N VAL A 150 7.12 -9.90 -0.53
CA VAL A 150 8.45 -9.37 -0.23
C VAL A 150 8.99 -9.86 1.11
N ASN A 151 8.22 -10.68 1.84
CA ASN A 151 8.49 -11.07 3.23
C ASN A 151 8.87 -9.86 4.08
N GLY A 152 8.01 -8.84 3.99
CA GLY A 152 8.17 -7.52 4.59
C GLY A 152 7.28 -7.31 5.81
N ILE A 153 7.06 -6.04 6.15
CA ILE A 153 6.26 -5.60 7.30
C ILE A 153 5.32 -4.51 6.84
N GLY A 154 4.01 -4.78 6.95
CA GLY A 154 2.97 -3.78 6.71
C GLY A 154 2.88 -2.80 7.88
N VAL A 155 2.71 -1.52 7.59
CA VAL A 155 2.64 -0.45 8.58
C VAL A 155 1.51 0.50 8.21
N ASP A 156 0.64 0.77 9.18
CA ASP A 156 -0.32 1.87 9.15
C ASP A 156 0.28 3.04 9.95
N PRO A 157 0.78 4.10 9.28
CA PRO A 157 1.35 5.24 9.98
C PRO A 157 0.30 6.10 10.70
N ALA A 158 -0.96 6.08 10.26
CA ALA A 158 -2.02 6.89 10.85
C ALA A 158 -2.51 6.27 12.17
N ALA A 159 -2.59 4.94 12.22
CA ALA A 159 -2.93 4.19 13.43
C ALA A 159 -1.72 3.87 14.32
N ALA A 160 -0.49 4.09 13.83
CA ALA A 160 0.76 3.66 14.45
C ALA A 160 0.77 2.15 14.75
N THR A 161 0.26 1.34 13.82
CA THR A 161 0.18 -0.13 13.94
C THR A 161 1.03 -0.84 12.89
N VAL A 162 1.39 -2.09 13.20
CA VAL A 162 2.10 -2.99 12.31
C VAL A 162 1.25 -4.22 12.03
N MET A 163 1.30 -4.72 10.80
CA MET A 163 0.43 -5.78 10.30
C MET A 163 1.20 -7.01 9.85
#